data_AF-A0A968D3T1-F1
#
_entry.id   AF-A0A968D3T1-F1
#
_cell.length_a   1.000
_cell.length_b   1.000
_cell.length_c   1.000
_cell.angle_alpha   90.00
_cell.angle_beta   90.00
_cell.angle_gamma   90.00
#
_symmetry.space_group_name_H-M   'P 1'
#
loop_
_entity.id
_entity.type
_entity.pdbx_description
1 polymer ?
#
loop_
_entity_poly.entity_id
_entity_poly.type
_entity_poly.pdbx_seq_one_letter_code
_entity_poly.pdbx_strand_id
1 'polypeptide(L)' 'MCTECHGEDGFGYKPYGGPDLTDDVWLYGGDRDTLTSVITAGRLGQCPPWGKELDAATIKSLAVYIWNTAQGY' A
#
# COMPACT_ATOMS: atom_id res chain seq x y z
N MET A 1 -8.36 7.96 -2.50
CA MET A 1 -7.00 8.28 -2.01
C MET A 1 -5.97 7.20 -2.36
N CYS A 2 -5.99 5.98 -1.78
CA CYS A 2 -5.05 4.92 -2.22
C CYS A 2 -5.32 4.45 -3.66
N THR A 3 -6.61 4.31 -3.99
CA THR A 3 -7.11 3.88 -5.30
C THR A 3 -6.78 4.85 -6.44
N GLU A 4 -6.48 6.11 -6.13
CA GLU A 4 -6.10 7.10 -7.15
C GLU A 4 -4.77 6.73 -7.83
N CYS A 5 -3.87 6.07 -7.11
CA CYS A 5 -2.59 5.60 -7.66
C CYS A 5 -2.57 4.08 -7.87
N HIS A 6 -3.30 3.31 -7.06
CA HIS A 6 -3.27 1.84 -7.11
C HIS A 6 -4.47 1.22 -7.86
N GLY A 7 -5.37 2.02 -8.41
CA GLY A 7 -6.61 1.53 -9.00
C GLY A 7 -7.63 1.10 -7.95
N GLU A 8 -8.91 0.98 -8.33
CA GLU A 8 -9.97 0.53 -7.43
C GLU A 8 -9.75 -0.93 -6.99
N ASP A 9 -9.24 -1.74 -7.91
CA ASP A 9 -8.98 -3.17 -7.68
C ASP A 9 -7.55 -3.46 -7.19
N GLY A 10 -6.71 -2.43 -7.01
CA GLY A 10 -5.33 -2.62 -6.54
C GLY A 10 -4.31 -3.00 -7.61
N PHE A 11 -4.71 -3.22 -8.87
CA PHE A 11 -3.82 -3.59 -10.00
C PHE A 11 -2.78 -2.52 -10.40
N GLY A 12 -2.73 -1.41 -9.68
CA GLY A 12 -1.86 -0.29 -9.99
C GLY A 12 -2.44 0.64 -11.06
N TYR A 13 -1.85 1.81 -11.19
CA TYR A 13 -2.19 2.76 -12.23
C TYR A 13 -0.92 3.36 -12.84
N LYS A 14 -0.54 2.83 -14.01
CA LYS A 14 0.71 3.16 -14.70
C LYS A 14 0.97 4.66 -14.89
N PRO A 15 -0.03 5.51 -15.24
CA PRO A 15 0.20 6.94 -15.39
C PRO A 15 0.67 7.65 -14.11
N TYR A 16 0.34 7.14 -12.92
CA TYR A 16 0.81 7.67 -11.64
C TYR A 16 1.93 6.84 -11.01
N GLY A 17 2.37 5.76 -11.68
CA GLY A 17 3.45 4.90 -11.21
C GLY A 17 3.11 4.07 -9.97
N GLY A 18 1.83 3.97 -9.60
CA GLY A 18 1.41 3.11 -8.49
C GLY A 18 1.55 1.64 -8.89
N PRO A 19 2.33 0.84 -8.14
CA PRO A 19 2.51 -0.59 -8.41
C PRO A 19 1.23 -1.38 -8.16
N ASP A 20 1.18 -2.58 -8.73
CA ASP A 20 0.20 -3.60 -8.41
C ASP A 20 0.36 -4.02 -6.94
N LEU A 21 -0.73 -4.01 -6.19
CA LEU A 21 -0.80 -4.44 -4.79
C LEU A 21 -1.42 -5.84 -4.65
N THR A 22 -1.83 -6.44 -5.77
CA THR A 22 -2.50 -7.75 -5.84
C THR A 22 -1.56 -8.88 -6.24
N ASP A 23 -0.31 -8.55 -6.62
CA ASP A 23 0.68 -9.54 -7.04
C ASP A 23 1.67 -9.91 -5.92
N ASP A 24 2.54 -10.88 -6.22
CA ASP A 24 3.58 -11.36 -5.31
C ASP A 24 4.89 -10.57 -5.42
N VAL A 25 4.93 -9.47 -6.19
CA VAL A 25 6.16 -8.74 -6.55
C VAL A 25 6.29 -7.44 -5.75
N TRP A 26 6.99 -7.54 -4.62
CA TRP A 26 7.15 -6.41 -3.69
C TRP A 26 8.50 -5.71 -3.82
N LEU A 27 8.49 -4.41 -4.16
CA LEU A 27 9.72 -3.59 -4.29
C LEU A 27 10.46 -3.38 -2.96
N TYR A 28 9.72 -3.29 -1.85
CA TYR A 28 10.26 -2.95 -0.53
C TYR A 28 10.13 -4.07 0.50
N GLY A 29 9.46 -5.17 0.14
CA GLY A 29 9.04 -6.25 1.04
C GLY A 29 7.52 -6.29 1.22
N GLY A 30 6.95 -7.51 1.18
CA GLY A 30 5.50 -7.75 1.24
C GLY A 30 5.00 -8.22 2.61
N ASP A 31 5.82 -8.19 3.65
CA ASP A 31 5.38 -8.51 5.00
C ASP A 31 4.61 -7.34 5.64
N ARG A 32 3.80 -7.64 6.66
CA ARG A 32 2.90 -6.67 7.29
C ARG A 32 3.64 -5.51 7.98
N ASP A 33 4.82 -5.75 8.52
CA ASP A 33 5.59 -4.72 9.21
C ASP A 33 6.18 -3.74 8.20
N THR A 34 6.68 -4.26 7.08
CA THR A 34 7.13 -3.45 5.94
C THR A 34 5.99 -2.64 5.34
N LEU A 35 4.82 -3.25 5.09
CA LEU A 35 3.64 -2.53 4.58
C LEU A 35 3.21 -1.40 5.53
N THR A 36 3.17 -1.68 6.84
CA THR A 36 2.88 -0.69 7.86
C THR A 36 3.89 0.47 7.81
N SER A 37 5.18 0.18 7.67
CA SER A 37 6.24 1.19 7.53
C SER A 37 6.06 2.05 6.28
N VAL A 38 5.76 1.42 5.14
CA VAL A 38 5.57 2.10 3.86
C VAL A 38 4.36 3.02 3.91
N ILE A 39 3.22 2.57 4.43
CA ILE A 39 2.01 3.39 4.57
C ILE A 39 2.27 4.54 5.55
N THR A 40 2.93 4.28 6.68
CA THR A 40 3.20 5.30 7.70
C THR A 40 4.12 6.40 7.18
N ALA A 41 5.26 6.03 6.59
CA ALA A 41 6.32 6.97 6.26
C ALA A 41 6.33 7.40 4.79
N GLY A 42 5.51 6.78 3.94
CA GLY A 42 5.57 6.97 2.49
C GLY A 42 6.89 6.50 1.90
N ARG A 43 7.01 6.53 0.56
CA ARG A 43 8.24 6.21 -0.19
C ARG A 43 8.49 7.21 -1.31
N LEU A 44 9.62 7.91 -1.21
CA LEU A 44 10.27 8.74 -2.24
C LEU A 44 9.32 9.66 -3.05
N GLY A 45 8.26 10.18 -2.42
CA GLY A 45 7.28 11.06 -3.06
C GLY A 45 6.29 10.38 -4.02
N GLN A 46 6.36 9.05 -4.18
CA GLN A 46 5.41 8.26 -4.99
C GLN A 46 4.23 7.78 -4.14
N CYS A 47 4.51 7.32 -2.93
CA CYS A 47 3.51 7.03 -1.91
C CYS A 47 3.65 8.08 -0.80
N PRO A 48 2.64 8.94 -0.55
CA PRO A 48 2.67 9.92 0.53
C PRO A 48 2.79 9.26 1.92
N PRO A 49 3.40 9.94 2.91
CA PRO A 49 3.32 9.49 4.30
C PRO A 49 1.90 9.67 4.83
N TRP A 50 1.30 8.61 5.39
CA TRP A 50 -0.03 8.66 5.99
C TRP A 50 -0.02 8.68 7.52
N GLY A 51 1.16 8.60 8.14
CA GLY A 51 1.29 8.54 9.60
C GLY A 51 0.86 9.80 10.35
N LYS A 52 0.60 10.92 9.67
CA LYS A 52 0.07 12.15 10.30
C LYS A 52 -1.43 12.31 10.10
N GLU A 53 -2.00 11.57 9.16
CA GLU A 53 -3.35 11.68 8.63
C GLU A 53 -4.23 10.53 9.12
N LEU A 54 -3.62 9.35 9.32
CA LEU A 54 -4.27 8.13 9.79
C LEU A 54 -3.68 7.68 11.13
N ASP A 55 -4.52 7.14 12.00
CA ASP A 55 -4.06 6.53 13.23
C ASP A 55 -3.37 5.17 12.99
N ALA A 56 -2.58 4.73 13.97
CA ALA A 56 -1.80 3.49 13.87
C ALA A 56 -2.66 2.23 13.72
N ALA A 57 -3.90 2.22 14.22
CA ALA A 57 -4.79 1.07 14.09
C ALA A 57 -5.31 0.94 12.66
N THR A 58 -5.67 2.06 12.05
CA THR A 58 -6.11 2.18 10.65
C THR A 58 -4.99 1.81 9.70
N ILE A 59 -3.76 2.27 9.95
CA ILE A 59 -2.61 1.89 9.12
C ILE A 59 -2.38 0.37 9.18
N LYS A 60 -2.48 -0.24 10.36
CA LYS A 60 -2.34 -1.70 10.51
C LYS A 60 -3.46 -2.46 9.80
N SER A 61 -4.72 -2.00 9.89
CA SER A 61 -5.82 -2.67 9.19
C SER A 61 -5.66 -2.58 7.68
N LEU A 62 -5.21 -1.44 7.16
CA LEU A 62 -4.88 -1.27 5.73
C LEU A 62 -3.75 -2.18 5.28
N ALA A 63 -2.67 -2.27 6.07
CA ALA A 63 -1.56 -3.17 5.77
C ALA A 63 -2.02 -4.65 5.70
N VAL A 64 -2.91 -5.06 6.61
CA VAL A 64 -3.50 -6.40 6.59
C VAL A 64 -4.41 -6.61 5.40
N TYR A 65 -5.24 -5.62 5.06
CA TYR A 65 -6.14 -5.67 3.90
C TYR A 65 -5.34 -5.87 2.61
N ILE A 66 -4.35 -5.00 2.36
CA ILE A 66 -3.47 -5.08 1.18
C ILE A 66 -2.77 -6.44 1.11
N TRP A 67 -2.23 -6.89 2.25
CA TRP A 67 -1.56 -8.19 2.33
C TRP A 67 -2.50 -9.36 1.99
N ASN A 68 -3.75 -9.34 2.47
CA ASN A 68 -4.73 -10.38 2.16
C ASN A 68 -5.13 -10.35 0.68
N THR A 69 -5.32 -9.15 0.11
CA THR A 69 -5.70 -8.98 -1.30
C THR A 69 -4.63 -9.55 -2.24
N ALA A 70 -3.35 -9.34 -1.93
CA ALA A 70 -2.26 -9.95 -2.69
C ALA A 70 -2.25 -11.48 -2.66
N GLN A 71 -2.80 -12.06 -1.59
CA GLN A 71 -2.92 -13.52 -1.42
C GLN A 71 -4.21 -14.08 -2.05
N GLY A 72 -5.01 -13.24 -2.72
CA GLY A 72 -6.25 -13.65 -3.39
C GLY A 72 -7.44 -13.89 -2.45
N TYR A 73 -7.43 -13.29 -1.25
CA TYR A 73 -8.54 -13.35 -0.27
C TYR A 73 -9.47 -12.14 -0.33
#